data_AF-A0A537CEL5-F1
#
_entry.id   AF-A0A537CEL5-F1
#
_cell.length_a   1.000
_cell.length_b   1.000
_cell.length_c   1.000
_cell.angle_alpha   90.00
_cell.angle_beta   90.00
_cell.angle_gamma   90.00
#
_symmetry.space_group_name_H-M   'P 1'
#
loop_
_entity.id
_entity.type
_entity.pdbx_description
1 polymer ?
#
loop_
_entity_poly.entity_id
_entity_poly.type
_entity_poly.pdbx_seq_one_letter_code
_entity_poly.pdbx_strand_id
1 'polypeptide(L)'
;MIKKLDGQFVVPDEKLGVVEEFMPGRGTVEADGTVYSSQTGVAAVDSNRHIVSVKTSAGPPIVPEEGSTIIGVVEKVQEKMAIVN
;
A
#
# COMPACT_ATOMS: atom_id res chain seq x y z
N MET A 1 10.05 -13.05 -18.14
CA MET A 1 9.20 -11.97 -18.69
C MET A 1 8.24 -11.53 -17.59
N ILE A 2 8.62 -10.53 -16.78
CA ILE A 2 7.85 -10.03 -15.62
C ILE A 2 6.83 -8.94 -16.07
N LYS A 3 6.64 -8.81 -17.39
CA LYS A 3 6.01 -7.63 -18.04
C LYS A 3 4.48 -7.60 -17.96
N LYS A 4 3.83 -8.59 -17.35
CA LYS A 4 2.37 -8.72 -17.35
C LYS A 4 1.71 -8.12 -16.09
N LEU A 5 2.41 -8.14 -14.96
CA LEU A 5 1.86 -7.70 -13.67
C LEU A 5 2.02 -6.19 -13.45
N ASP A 6 3.17 -5.63 -13.82
CA ASP A 6 3.42 -4.19 -13.67
C ASP A 6 2.48 -3.38 -14.60
N GLY A 7 1.70 -2.47 -14.01
CA GLY A 7 0.66 -1.72 -14.72
C GLY A 7 -0.67 -2.46 -14.90
N GLN A 8 -0.81 -3.67 -14.37
CA GLN A 8 -2.07 -4.43 -14.44
C GLN A 8 -3.09 -3.88 -13.43
N PHE A 9 -4.34 -3.68 -13.88
CA PHE A 9 -5.45 -3.41 -12.97
C PHE A 9 -5.82 -4.70 -12.23
N VAL A 10 -5.95 -4.60 -10.90
CA VAL A 10 -6.26 -5.72 -10.02
C VAL A 10 -7.35 -5.36 -9.01
N VAL A 11 -8.05 -6.37 -8.50
CA VAL A 11 -9.07 -6.32 -7.45
C VAL A 11 -8.62 -7.11 -6.22
N PRO A 12 -9.26 -6.94 -5.04
CA PRO A 12 -8.95 -7.76 -3.88
C PRO A 12 -9.04 -9.26 -4.19
N ASP A 13 -8.20 -10.05 -3.55
CA ASP A 13 -8.10 -11.51 -3.69
C ASP A 13 -7.46 -11.99 -5.01
N GLU A 14 -7.05 -11.08 -5.90
CA GLU A 14 -6.25 -11.48 -7.06
C GLU A 14 -4.81 -11.83 -6.69
N LYS A 15 -4.33 -12.96 -7.20
CA LYS A 15 -2.96 -13.43 -7.02
C LYS A 15 -1.98 -12.55 -7.81
N LEU A 16 -1.02 -11.98 -7.09
CA LEU A 16 0.05 -11.14 -7.65
C LEU A 16 1.33 -11.94 -7.85
N GLY A 17 1.61 -12.93 -7.01
CA GLY A 17 2.82 -13.74 -7.12
C GLY A 17 3.02 -14.65 -5.92
N VAL A 18 4.22 -15.15 -5.75
CA VAL A 18 4.64 -15.93 -4.57
C VAL A 18 5.76 -15.19 -3.84
N VAL A 19 5.93 -15.46 -2.55
CA VAL A 19 6.93 -14.80 -1.70
C VAL A 19 8.38 -15.04 -2.14
N GLU A 20 8.61 -16.11 -2.89
CA GLU A 20 9.91 -16.43 -3.50
C GLU A 20 10.25 -15.47 -4.65
N GLU A 21 9.23 -14.84 -5.26
CA GLU A 21 9.38 -13.89 -6.36
C GLU A 21 9.30 -12.44 -5.87
N PHE A 22 8.37 -12.16 -4.94
CA PHE A 22 8.10 -10.83 -4.44
C PHE A 22 7.79 -10.78 -2.94
N MET A 23 8.38 -9.82 -2.26
CA MET A 23 7.96 -9.35 -0.94
C MET A 23 6.66 -8.53 -1.06
N PRO A 24 5.69 -8.71 -0.14
CA PRO A 24 4.46 -7.95 -0.13
C PRO A 24 4.72 -6.49 0.26
N GLY A 25 4.30 -5.57 -0.60
CA GLY A 25 4.33 -4.13 -0.38
C GLY A 25 2.94 -3.57 -0.06
N ARG A 26 2.81 -2.23 -0.14
CA ARG A 26 1.55 -1.53 0.15
C ARG A 26 0.41 -2.03 -0.76
N GLY A 27 -0.75 -2.27 -0.18
CA GLY A 27 -1.93 -2.75 -0.91
C GLY A 27 -1.89 -4.24 -1.29
N THR A 28 -1.02 -5.00 -0.65
CA THR A 28 -0.90 -6.46 -0.83
C THR A 28 -0.89 -7.16 0.52
N VAL A 29 -1.22 -8.44 0.52
CA VAL A 29 -1.19 -9.31 1.69
C VAL A 29 -0.56 -10.65 1.30
N GLU A 30 0.16 -11.26 2.23
CA GLU A 30 0.69 -12.61 2.07
C GLU A 30 -0.22 -13.60 2.79
N ALA A 31 -0.57 -14.68 2.11
CA ALA A 31 -1.27 -15.81 2.69
C ALA A 31 -0.74 -17.09 2.06
N ASP A 32 -0.29 -18.03 2.92
CA ASP A 32 0.23 -19.34 2.53
C ASP A 32 1.32 -19.27 1.43
N GLY A 33 2.24 -18.30 1.54
CA GLY A 33 3.34 -18.11 0.58
C GLY A 33 2.92 -17.47 -0.74
N THR A 34 1.66 -17.11 -0.91
CA THR A 34 1.13 -16.39 -2.08
C THR A 34 0.85 -14.94 -1.71
N VAL A 35 1.27 -14.02 -2.58
CA VAL A 35 0.98 -12.60 -2.43
C VAL A 35 -0.29 -12.25 -3.20
N TYR A 36 -1.27 -11.69 -2.50
CA TYR A 36 -2.57 -11.30 -3.03
C TYR A 36 -2.73 -9.78 -2.98
N SER A 37 -3.56 -9.27 -3.87
CA SER A 37 -4.05 -7.90 -3.79
C SER A 37 -5.00 -7.76 -2.61
N SER A 38 -4.79 -6.74 -1.79
CA SER A 38 -5.71 -6.41 -0.68
C SER A 38 -6.70 -5.30 -1.04
N GLN A 39 -6.59 -4.71 -2.23
CA GLN A 39 -7.37 -3.54 -2.64
C GLN A 39 -7.50 -3.45 -4.17
N THR A 40 -8.50 -2.72 -4.66
CA THR A 40 -8.62 -2.44 -6.09
C THR A 40 -7.63 -1.36 -6.53
N GLY A 41 -6.88 -1.59 -7.60
CA GLY A 41 -5.90 -0.61 -8.08
C GLY A 41 -5.04 -1.11 -9.23
N VAL A 42 -3.87 -0.48 -9.41
CA VAL A 42 -2.87 -0.85 -10.41
C VAL A 42 -1.66 -1.46 -9.72
N ALA A 43 -1.32 -2.69 -10.08
CA ALA A 43 -0.12 -3.36 -9.57
C ALA A 43 1.15 -2.65 -10.06
N ALA A 44 2.11 -2.50 -9.17
CA ALA A 44 3.40 -1.88 -9.40
C ALA A 44 4.51 -2.77 -8.83
N VAL A 45 5.44 -3.17 -9.69
CA VAL A 45 6.53 -4.10 -9.36
C VAL A 45 7.85 -3.35 -9.30
N ASP A 46 8.49 -3.38 -8.15
CA ASP A 46 9.88 -2.94 -7.99
C ASP A 46 10.81 -4.15 -8.13
N SER A 47 11.31 -4.36 -9.35
CA SER A 47 12.20 -5.48 -9.67
C SER A 47 13.57 -5.40 -8.97
N ASN A 48 14.01 -4.21 -8.53
CA ASN A 48 15.30 -4.09 -7.84
C ASN A 48 15.19 -4.56 -6.39
N ARG A 49 14.05 -4.25 -5.76
CA ARG A 49 13.77 -4.64 -4.36
C ARG A 49 12.96 -5.93 -4.24
N HIS A 50 12.53 -6.50 -5.36
CA HIS A 50 11.58 -7.62 -5.41
C HIS A 50 10.32 -7.32 -4.59
N ILE A 51 9.74 -6.13 -4.73
CA ILE A 51 8.51 -5.75 -4.00
C ILE A 51 7.35 -5.62 -4.99
N VAL A 52 6.21 -6.21 -4.65
CA VAL A 52 4.95 -5.98 -5.36
C VAL A 52 4.00 -5.14 -4.52
N SER A 53 3.42 -4.10 -5.10
CA SER A 53 2.47 -3.20 -4.45
C SER A 53 1.27 -2.93 -5.35
N VAL A 54 0.14 -2.52 -4.78
CA VAL A 54 -1.04 -2.11 -5.54
C VAL A 54 -1.35 -0.65 -5.24
N LYS A 55 -1.33 0.19 -6.26
CA LYS A 55 -1.71 1.61 -6.17
C LYS A 55 -3.21 1.76 -6.37
N THR A 56 -3.94 2.14 -5.32
CA THR A 56 -5.39 2.30 -5.38
C THR A 56 -5.83 3.34 -6.42
N SER A 57 -6.89 3.02 -7.17
CA SER A 57 -7.53 3.96 -8.10
C SER A 57 -8.46 4.96 -7.39
N ALA A 58 -8.86 4.69 -6.15
CA ALA A 58 -9.74 5.55 -5.36
C ALA A 58 -9.00 6.69 -4.63
N GLY A 59 -7.67 6.77 -4.80
CA GLY A 59 -6.80 7.61 -3.98
C GLY A 59 -6.52 6.95 -2.63
N PRO A 60 -5.26 6.94 -2.13
CA PRO A 60 -4.98 6.34 -0.84
C PRO A 60 -5.64 7.17 0.28
N PRO A 61 -6.12 6.53 1.37
CA PRO A 61 -6.25 7.26 2.62
C PRO A 61 -4.88 7.88 2.93
N ILE A 62 -4.88 9.17 3.27
CA ILE A 62 -3.66 9.88 3.66
C ILE A 62 -3.27 9.33 5.02
N VAL A 63 -2.30 8.41 5.02
CA VAL A 63 -1.69 7.88 6.24
C VAL A 63 -0.40 8.67 6.46
N PRO A 64 -0.28 9.43 7.55
CA PRO A 64 0.95 10.15 7.86
C PRO A 64 2.11 9.17 8.07
N GLU A 65 3.26 9.45 7.46
CA GLU A 65 4.51 8.72 7.68
C GLU A 65 5.48 9.58 8.50
N GLU A 66 6.45 8.96 9.19
CA GLU A 66 7.47 9.70 9.95
C GLU A 66 8.19 10.72 9.04
N GLY A 67 8.33 11.95 9.53
CA GLY A 67 8.92 13.05 8.76
C GLY A 67 7.96 13.76 7.80
N SER A 68 6.69 13.35 7.72
CA SER A 68 5.68 14.05 6.92
C SER A 68 5.33 15.43 7.52
N THR A 69 5.27 16.46 6.68
CA THR A 69 4.66 17.74 7.03
C THR A 69 3.16 17.68 6.72
N ILE A 70 2.33 17.85 7.75
CA ILE A 70 0.86 17.85 7.62
C ILE A 70 0.28 19.23 7.95
N ILE A 71 -0.91 19.51 7.45
CA ILE A 71 -1.76 20.62 7.89
C ILE A 71 -2.91 19.98 8.64
N GLY A 72 -3.17 20.42 9.87
CA GLY A 72 -4.25 19.89 10.68
C GLY A 72 -4.95 20.97 11.50
N VAL A 73 -6.17 20.65 11.94
CA VAL A 73 -7.05 21.49 12.74
C VAL A 73 -7.09 20.97 14.16
N VAL A 74 -6.85 21.85 15.14
CA VAL A 74 -6.94 21.48 16.57
C VAL A 74 -8.39 21.20 16.93
N GLU A 75 -8.72 19.95 17.24
CA GLU A 75 -10.06 19.55 17.67
C GLU A 75 -10.26 19.71 19.18
N LYS A 76 -9.23 19.41 19.98
CA LYS A 76 -9.32 19.47 21.44
C LYS A 76 -7.99 19.82 22.08
N VAL A 77 -8.05 20.58 23.16
CA VAL A 77 -6.91 20.93 24.01
C VAL A 77 -7.08 20.31 25.40
N GLN A 78 -6.02 19.72 25.92
CA GLN A 78 -5.88 19.21 27.28
C GLN A 78 -4.67 19.90 27.94
N GLU A 79 -4.50 19.78 29.26
CA GLU A 79 -3.47 20.52 30.02
C GLU A 79 -2.03 20.42 29.44
N LYS A 80 -1.68 19.30 28.78
CA LYS A 80 -0.33 19.06 28.23
C LYS A 80 -0.31 18.60 26.77
N MET A 81 -1.45 18.58 26.09
CA MET A 81 -1.52 18.10 24.70
C MET A 81 -2.69 18.70 23.91
N ALA A 82 -2.54 18.73 22.60
CA ALA A 82 -3.62 19.03 21.66
C ALA A 82 -3.86 17.82 20.74
N ILE A 83 -5.13 17.52 20.46
CA ILE A 83 -5.55 16.53 19.47
C ILE A 83 -5.83 17.28 18.17
N VAL A 84 -5.22 16.82 17.08
CA VAL A 84 -5.23 17.49 15.76
C VAL A 84 -5.77 16.51 14.71
N ASN A 85 -6.65 17.00 13.84
CA ASN A 85 -7.20 16.31 12.66
C ASN A 85 -6.56 16.85 11.38
#